data_AF-A0A4R6KTF2-F1
#
_entry.id   AF-A0A4R6KTF2-F1
#
_cell.length_a   1.000
_cell.length_b   1.000
_cell.length_c   1.000
_cell.angle_alpha   90.00
_cell.angle_beta   90.00
_cell.angle_gamma   90.00
#
_symmetry.space_group_name_H-M   'P 1'
#
loop_
_entity.id
_entity.type
_entity.pdbx_description
1 polymer ?
#
loop_
_entity_poly.entity_id
_entity_poly.type
_entity_poly.pdbx_seq_one_letter_code
_entity_poly.pdbx_strand_id
1 'polypeptide(L)'
;MSSRLARDSLVAIVDGDEVPGITIYGLVRRGERSPVVFPDDVWFGGPVVDEFVLRGEAWEIPTWDLPILVWPTADGMEAALRVSLAAVIESGCSVAWVGAEGLPFCDPPQLFDPGCMSTGVLAWMTAQGQFGCALDPDGPISPISDHELLMLRRYARGLADVA
;
A
#
# COMPACT_ATOMS: atom_id res chain seq x y z
N MET A 1 16.70 22.39 -8.95
CA MET A 1 16.21 21.67 -7.76
C MET A 1 16.39 20.20 -8.05
N SER A 2 17.25 19.50 -7.31
CA SER A 2 17.30 18.03 -7.39
C SER A 2 16.03 17.52 -6.72
N SER A 3 15.15 16.82 -7.44
CA SER A 3 14.03 16.13 -6.81
C SER A 3 14.63 15.01 -5.96
N ARG A 4 14.26 14.94 -4.67
CA ARG A 4 14.68 13.82 -3.83
C ARG A 4 14.21 12.51 -4.47
N LEU A 5 15.04 11.49 -4.39
CA LEU A 5 14.67 10.15 -4.84
C LEU A 5 13.65 9.56 -3.88
N ALA A 6 12.82 8.65 -4.37
CA ALA A 6 11.84 7.94 -3.56
C ALA A 6 12.51 7.22 -2.38
N ARG A 7 13.65 6.53 -2.61
CA ARG A 7 14.40 5.84 -1.56
C ARG A 7 14.94 6.72 -0.44
N ASP A 8 15.10 8.03 -0.70
CA ASP A 8 15.60 8.99 0.27
C ASP A 8 14.47 9.66 1.07
N SER A 9 13.22 9.40 0.70
CA SER A 9 12.05 10.14 1.19
C SER A 9 10.96 9.24 1.77
N LEU A 10 10.83 8.00 1.29
CA LEU A 10 9.82 7.07 1.75
C LEU A 10 10.24 6.40 3.06
N VAL A 11 9.32 6.45 4.02
CA VAL A 11 9.51 5.93 5.37
C VAL A 11 8.32 5.06 5.77
N ALA A 12 8.57 4.12 6.68
CA ALA A 12 7.59 3.36 7.43
C ALA A 12 7.87 3.53 8.93
N ILE A 13 6.89 3.22 9.78
CA ILE A 13 7.06 3.23 11.23
C ILE A 13 7.36 1.81 11.71
N VAL A 14 8.47 1.62 12.44
CA VAL A 14 8.77 0.36 13.12
C VAL A 14 9.17 0.64 14.55
N ASP A 15 8.48 -0.01 15.49
CA ASP A 15 8.66 0.20 16.94
C ASP A 15 8.54 1.68 17.36
N GLY A 16 7.81 2.50 16.58
CA GLY A 16 7.63 3.93 16.81
C GLY A 16 8.69 4.83 16.16
N ASP A 17 9.68 4.28 15.46
CA ASP A 17 10.72 5.03 14.75
C ASP A 17 10.46 5.08 13.23
N GLU A 18 10.75 6.23 12.61
CA GLU A 18 10.76 6.38 11.15
C GLU A 18 12.00 5.69 10.57
N VAL A 19 11.77 4.68 9.71
CA VAL A 19 12.83 3.96 8.99
C VAL A 19 12.56 3.99 7.49
N PRO A 20 13.60 3.91 6.63
CA PRO A 20 13.37 3.79 5.19
C PRO A 20 12.48 2.59 4.87
N GLY A 21 11.40 2.82 4.14
CA GLY A 21 10.38 1.80 3.94
C GLY A 21 9.13 2.29 3.27
N ILE A 22 8.15 1.39 3.17
CA ILE A 22 6.82 1.64 2.66
C ILE A 22 5.79 0.95 3.54
N THR A 23 4.52 1.31 3.37
CA THR A 23 3.41 0.64 4.04
C THR A 23 2.49 0.02 3.01
N ILE A 24 2.16 -1.26 3.20
CA ILE A 24 1.21 -1.99 2.37
C ILE A 24 -0.11 -2.09 3.12
N TYR A 25 -1.20 -1.83 2.41
CA TYR A 25 -2.55 -1.88 2.94
C TYR A 25 -3.41 -2.83 2.10
N GLY A 26 -4.38 -3.48 2.75
CA GLY A 26 -5.48 -4.18 2.08
C GLY A 26 -6.82 -3.64 2.59
N LEU A 27 -7.87 -3.66 1.77
CA LEU A 27 -9.23 -3.35 2.20
C LEU A 27 -10.08 -4.62 2.11
N VAL A 28 -10.71 -5.00 3.20
CA VAL A 28 -11.53 -6.21 3.29
C VAL A 28 -12.76 -5.96 4.15
N ARG A 29 -13.81 -6.76 3.94
CA ARG A 29 -14.96 -6.75 4.85
C ARG A 29 -14.53 -7.32 6.20
N ARG A 30 -15.02 -6.71 7.28
CA ARG A 30 -14.70 -7.13 8.63
C ARG A 30 -15.02 -8.61 8.85
N GLY A 31 -14.02 -9.36 9.33
CA GLY A 31 -14.14 -10.79 9.62
C GLY A 31 -14.08 -11.72 8.40
N GLU A 32 -13.90 -11.19 7.19
CA GLU A 32 -13.71 -12.01 5.97
C GLU A 32 -12.23 -12.20 5.60
N ARG A 33 -11.31 -11.56 6.33
CA ARG A 33 -9.87 -11.68 6.09
C ARG A 33 -9.34 -13.06 6.46
N SER A 34 -8.65 -13.71 5.53
CA SER A 34 -7.79 -14.86 5.82
C SER A 34 -6.39 -14.41 6.28
N PRO A 35 -5.66 -15.20 7.07
CA PRO A 35 -4.27 -14.89 7.42
C PRO A 35 -3.41 -14.70 6.17
N VAL A 36 -2.55 -13.67 6.18
CA VAL A 36 -1.58 -13.42 5.11
C VAL A 36 -0.24 -13.97 5.58
N VAL A 37 0.35 -14.87 4.80
CA VAL A 37 1.78 -15.14 4.90
C VAL A 37 2.45 -14.12 3.99
N PHE A 38 3.01 -13.06 4.58
CA PHE A 38 3.65 -12.01 3.79
C PHE A 38 4.87 -12.60 3.07
N PRO A 39 5.02 -12.37 1.75
CA PRO A 39 6.13 -12.91 0.98
C PRO A 39 7.39 -12.09 1.25
N ASP A 40 8.05 -12.33 2.37
CA ASP A 40 9.28 -11.63 2.78
C ASP A 40 10.50 -12.01 1.92
N ASP A 41 10.48 -13.21 1.33
CA ASP A 41 11.53 -13.76 0.48
C ASP A 41 11.76 -13.01 -0.84
N VAL A 42 10.75 -12.27 -1.33
CA VAL A 42 10.88 -11.41 -2.52
C VAL A 42 11.56 -10.07 -2.23
N TRP A 43 11.78 -9.75 -0.95
CA TRP A 43 12.43 -8.51 -0.52
C TRP A 43 13.87 -8.75 -0.09
N PHE A 44 14.79 -7.98 -0.67
CA PHE A 44 16.20 -8.09 -0.34
C PHE A 44 16.45 -7.72 1.14
N GLY A 45 17.17 -8.60 1.83
CA GLY A 45 17.51 -8.42 3.24
C GLY A 45 16.51 -9.05 4.22
N GLY A 46 15.42 -9.65 3.75
CA GLY A 46 14.46 -10.38 4.60
C GLY A 46 13.89 -9.51 5.72
N PRO A 47 13.18 -8.42 5.38
CA PRO A 47 12.72 -7.46 6.37
C PRO A 47 11.74 -8.09 7.36
N VAL A 48 11.83 -7.67 8.62
CA VAL A 48 10.81 -7.99 9.62
C VAL A 48 9.66 -7.02 9.42
N VAL A 49 8.52 -7.55 9.00
CA VAL A 49 7.30 -6.79 8.73
C VAL A 49 6.48 -6.69 9.99
N ASP A 50 6.08 -5.46 10.37
CA ASP A 50 5.12 -5.25 11.46
C ASP A 50 3.70 -5.22 10.88
N GLU A 51 2.77 -5.92 11.52
CA GLU A 51 1.39 -6.03 11.06
C GLU A 51 0.42 -5.46 12.10
N PHE A 52 -0.47 -4.59 11.64
CA PHE A 52 -1.61 -4.13 12.42
C PHE A 52 -2.88 -4.05 11.55
N VAL A 53 -4.01 -3.76 12.18
CA VAL A 53 -5.31 -3.71 11.49
C VAL A 53 -6.11 -2.50 11.97
N LEU A 54 -6.38 -1.58 11.05
CA LEU A 54 -7.38 -0.53 11.25
C LEU A 54 -8.78 -1.12 11.04
N ARG A 55 -9.76 -0.65 11.82
CA ARG A 55 -11.11 -1.25 11.84
C ARG A 55 -12.19 -0.19 11.84
N GLY A 56 -13.22 -0.42 11.03
CA GLY A 56 -14.52 0.23 11.15
C GLY A 56 -15.63 -0.75 11.49
N GLU A 57 -16.88 -0.33 11.29
CA GLU A 57 -18.03 -1.20 11.55
C GLU A 57 -18.09 -2.35 10.54
N ALA A 58 -17.94 -2.02 9.25
CA ALA A 58 -18.09 -2.96 8.13
C ALA A 58 -16.78 -3.36 7.45
N TRP A 59 -15.68 -2.65 7.72
CA TRP A 59 -14.41 -2.81 7.02
C TRP A 59 -13.25 -3.08 7.98
N GLU A 60 -12.22 -3.72 7.46
CA GLU A 60 -10.88 -3.81 8.06
C GLU A 60 -9.85 -3.39 7.01
N ILE A 61 -8.82 -2.67 7.46
CA ILE A 61 -7.63 -2.38 6.68
C ILE A 61 -6.45 -3.06 7.37
N PRO A 62 -6.12 -4.32 7.01
CA PRO A 62 -4.84 -4.88 7.38
C PRO A 62 -3.69 -4.07 6.78
N THR A 63 -2.65 -3.86 7.57
CA THR A 63 -1.54 -2.97 7.27
C THR A 63 -0.22 -3.65 7.64
N TRP A 64 0.75 -3.52 6.75
CA TRP A 64 2.09 -4.07 6.90
C TRP A 64 3.11 -2.94 6.70
N ASP A 65 3.79 -2.55 7.76
CA ASP A 65 4.93 -1.66 7.68
C ASP A 65 6.17 -2.46 7.29
N LEU A 66 6.76 -2.08 6.15
CA LEU A 66 7.83 -2.81 5.50
C LEU A 66 9.10 -1.94 5.47
N PRO A 67 10.04 -2.19 6.39
CA PRO A 67 11.40 -1.64 6.28
C PRO A 67 12.09 -2.12 5.01
N ILE A 68 12.75 -1.21 4.30
CA ILE A 68 13.54 -1.55 3.12
C ILE A 68 15.00 -1.26 3.42
N LEU A 69 15.73 -2.32 3.79
CA LEU A 69 17.17 -2.25 4.07
C LEU A 69 17.99 -2.12 2.78
N VAL A 70 17.56 -2.80 1.73
CA VAL A 70 18.21 -2.79 0.41
C VAL A 70 17.15 -2.51 -0.63
N TRP A 71 17.17 -1.28 -1.16
CA TRP A 71 16.23 -0.86 -2.20
C TRP A 71 16.47 -1.67 -3.49
N PRO A 72 15.42 -2.34 -4.02
CA PRO A 72 15.50 -2.99 -5.33
C PRO A 72 15.73 -1.97 -6.46
N THR A 73 16.06 -2.48 -7.65
CA THR A 73 15.90 -1.72 -8.90
C THR A 73 14.42 -1.45 -9.19
N ALA A 74 14.09 -0.57 -10.13
CA ALA A 74 12.70 -0.32 -10.54
C ALA A 74 11.95 -1.63 -10.90
N ASP A 75 12.53 -2.47 -11.75
CA ASP A 75 11.94 -3.77 -12.13
C ASP A 75 11.79 -4.71 -10.92
N GLY A 76 12.79 -4.72 -10.02
CA GLY A 76 12.74 -5.52 -8.80
C GLY A 76 11.67 -5.04 -7.83
N MET A 77 11.47 -3.72 -7.73
CA MET A 77 10.42 -3.09 -6.93
C MET A 77 9.04 -3.46 -7.47
N GLU A 78 8.83 -3.32 -8.78
CA GLU A 78 7.56 -3.71 -9.40
C GLU A 78 7.27 -5.20 -9.16
N ALA A 79 8.26 -6.08 -9.34
CA ALA A 79 8.10 -7.52 -9.13
C ALA A 79 7.76 -7.86 -7.68
N ALA A 80 8.50 -7.29 -6.71
CA ALA A 80 8.26 -7.51 -5.28
C ALA A 80 6.87 -7.01 -4.85
N LEU A 81 6.48 -5.82 -5.30
CA LEU A 81 5.16 -5.24 -5.02
C LEU A 81 4.04 -6.06 -5.66
N ARG A 82 4.21 -6.55 -6.88
CA ARG A 82 3.21 -7.38 -7.54
C ARG A 82 2.94 -8.66 -6.75
N VAL A 83 3.97 -9.33 -6.26
CA VAL A 83 3.82 -10.54 -5.44
C VAL A 83 3.21 -10.21 -4.07
N SER A 84 3.70 -9.16 -3.41
CA SER A 84 3.22 -8.75 -2.10
C SER A 84 1.74 -8.34 -2.12
N LEU A 85 1.34 -7.51 -3.09
CA LEU A 85 -0.06 -7.10 -3.23
C LEU A 85 -0.95 -8.27 -3.66
N ALA A 86 -0.45 -9.22 -4.46
CA ALA A 86 -1.20 -10.43 -4.79
C ALA A 86 -1.52 -11.25 -3.54
N ALA A 87 -0.56 -11.44 -2.63
CA ALA A 87 -0.79 -12.15 -1.37
C ALA A 87 -1.86 -11.47 -0.49
N VAL A 88 -1.89 -10.13 -0.48
CA VAL A 88 -2.92 -9.35 0.22
C VAL A 88 -4.31 -9.52 -0.43
N ILE A 89 -4.37 -9.54 -1.77
CA ILE A 89 -5.62 -9.80 -2.50
C ILE A 89 -6.12 -11.23 -2.25
N GLU A 90 -5.24 -12.22 -2.28
CA GLU A 90 -5.56 -13.64 -2.04
C GLU A 90 -6.14 -13.87 -0.63
N SER A 91 -5.87 -12.98 0.32
CA SER A 91 -6.43 -13.03 1.67
C SER A 91 -7.87 -12.53 1.78
N GLY A 92 -8.50 -12.17 0.66
CA GLY A 92 -9.88 -11.69 0.57
C GLY A 92 -10.02 -10.18 0.44
N CYS A 93 -8.92 -9.42 0.29
CA CYS A 93 -9.00 -7.98 0.12
C CYS A 93 -9.54 -7.61 -1.28
N SER A 94 -10.44 -6.62 -1.34
CA SER A 94 -10.97 -6.10 -2.62
C SER A 94 -9.97 -5.23 -3.37
N VAL A 95 -9.15 -4.49 -2.61
CA VAL A 95 -8.09 -3.60 -3.10
C VAL A 95 -6.91 -3.74 -2.15
N ALA A 96 -5.70 -3.78 -2.69
CA ALA A 96 -4.45 -3.66 -1.97
C ALA A 96 -3.66 -2.49 -2.54
N TRP A 97 -2.97 -1.72 -1.70
CA TRP A 97 -2.20 -0.55 -2.17
C TRP A 97 -0.97 -0.27 -1.30
N VAL A 98 -0.08 0.54 -1.86
CA VAL A 98 1.14 1.00 -1.21
C VAL A 98 1.03 2.49 -0.91
N GLY A 99 1.36 2.87 0.32
CA GLY A 99 1.63 4.23 0.74
C GLY A 99 2.95 4.30 1.49
N ALA A 100 3.14 5.38 2.24
CA ALA A 100 4.27 5.57 3.15
C ALA A 100 3.89 6.59 4.21
N GLU A 101 4.63 6.59 5.33
CA GLU A 101 4.45 7.58 6.39
C GLU A 101 4.67 9.00 5.85
N GLY A 102 3.87 9.95 6.35
CA GLY A 102 3.83 11.34 5.87
C GLY A 102 3.08 11.56 4.54
N LEU A 103 2.64 10.51 3.83
CA LEU A 103 1.76 10.64 2.67
C LEU A 103 0.27 10.64 3.08
N PRO A 104 -0.61 11.32 2.31
CA PRO A 104 -2.03 11.41 2.67
C PRO A 104 -2.74 10.05 2.73
N PHE A 105 -3.45 9.82 3.83
CA PHE A 105 -4.26 8.63 4.07
C PHE A 105 -5.60 9.01 4.71
N CYS A 106 -6.67 8.33 4.32
CA CYS A 106 -7.98 8.45 4.94
C CYS A 106 -8.63 7.08 5.14
N ASP A 107 -9.25 6.87 6.29
CA ASP A 107 -10.16 5.76 6.52
C ASP A 107 -11.45 5.92 5.69
N PRO A 108 -12.19 4.83 5.43
CA PRO A 108 -13.58 4.93 5.00
C PRO A 108 -14.40 5.82 5.96
N PRO A 109 -15.35 6.64 5.44
CA PRO A 109 -15.87 6.64 4.08
C PRO A 109 -15.07 7.51 3.07
N GLN A 110 -13.91 8.03 3.46
CA GLN A 110 -13.09 8.93 2.62
C GLN A 110 -11.96 8.20 1.89
N LEU A 111 -11.83 6.88 2.10
CA LEU A 111 -10.84 6.06 1.42
C LEU A 111 -10.94 6.22 -0.12
N PHE A 112 -9.80 6.47 -0.74
CA PHE A 112 -9.62 6.80 -2.16
C PHE A 112 -10.37 8.04 -2.67
N ASP A 113 -10.88 8.91 -1.79
CA ASP A 113 -11.34 10.25 -2.21
C ASP A 113 -10.12 11.10 -2.60
N PRO A 114 -10.02 11.62 -3.84
CA PRO A 114 -8.94 12.52 -4.23
C PRO A 114 -8.80 13.76 -3.34
N GLY A 115 -9.92 14.26 -2.77
CA GLY A 115 -9.88 15.39 -1.85
C GLY A 115 -9.13 15.10 -0.54
N CYS A 116 -8.92 13.83 -0.19
CA CYS A 116 -8.11 13.42 0.95
C CYS A 116 -6.80 12.72 0.54
N MET A 117 -6.86 11.77 -0.39
CA MET A 117 -5.76 10.82 -0.66
C MET A 117 -4.98 11.13 -1.94
N SER A 118 -5.21 12.28 -2.60
CA SER A 118 -4.35 12.67 -3.72
C SER A 118 -2.90 12.68 -3.26
N THR A 119 -2.02 12.10 -4.06
CA THR A 119 -0.59 11.85 -3.75
C THR A 119 -0.26 10.75 -2.72
N GLY A 120 -1.27 10.08 -2.15
CA GLY A 120 -1.10 9.09 -1.08
C GLY A 120 -0.76 7.66 -1.51
N VAL A 121 -1.09 7.29 -2.75
CA VAL A 121 -0.98 5.91 -3.24
C VAL A 121 0.10 5.81 -4.31
N LEU A 122 1.02 4.85 -4.16
CA LEU A 122 2.22 4.68 -4.99
C LEU A 122 2.14 3.47 -5.94
N ALA A 123 1.45 2.42 -5.49
CA ALA A 123 1.15 1.22 -6.27
C ALA A 123 -0.14 0.59 -5.75
N TRP A 124 -0.79 -0.23 -6.57
CA TRP A 124 -2.07 -0.84 -6.23
C TRP A 124 -2.32 -2.14 -6.98
N MET A 125 -3.20 -2.97 -6.41
CA MET A 125 -3.78 -4.14 -7.04
C MET A 125 -5.27 -4.25 -6.66
N THR A 126 -6.10 -4.72 -7.58
CA THR A 126 -7.52 -5.04 -7.31
C THR A 126 -7.74 -6.54 -7.32
N ALA A 127 -8.81 -7.00 -6.66
CA ALA A 127 -9.24 -8.40 -6.69
C ALA A 127 -9.57 -8.93 -8.10
N GLN A 128 -9.66 -8.05 -9.11
CA GLN A 128 -9.85 -8.42 -10.51
C GLN A 128 -8.53 -8.64 -11.26
N GLY A 129 -7.39 -8.55 -10.56
CA GLY A 129 -6.06 -8.77 -11.13
C GLY A 129 -5.48 -7.57 -11.86
N GLN A 130 -6.12 -6.40 -11.78
CA GLN A 130 -5.50 -5.16 -12.28
C GLN A 130 -4.42 -4.71 -11.31
N PHE A 131 -3.31 -4.27 -11.85
CA PHE A 131 -2.14 -3.83 -11.09
C PHE A 131 -1.54 -2.59 -11.74
N GLY A 132 -1.15 -1.62 -10.91
CA GLY A 132 -0.42 -0.43 -11.32
C GLY A 132 0.70 -0.13 -10.33
N CYS A 133 1.88 0.18 -10.85
CA CYS A 133 3.05 0.57 -10.06
C CYS A 133 3.85 1.61 -10.83
N ALA A 134 3.99 2.80 -10.25
CA ALA A 134 4.86 3.86 -10.78
C ALA A 134 6.07 4.11 -9.86
N LEU A 135 6.22 3.30 -8.80
CA LEU A 135 7.29 3.47 -7.82
C LEU A 135 8.63 3.02 -8.40
N ASP A 136 9.46 4.00 -8.74
CA ASP A 136 10.89 3.82 -9.04
C ASP A 136 11.72 4.33 -7.85
N PRO A 137 12.45 3.44 -7.15
CA PRO A 137 13.32 3.85 -6.04
C PRO A 137 14.40 4.87 -6.40
N ASP A 138 14.85 4.90 -7.66
CA ASP A 138 15.85 5.84 -8.20
C ASP A 138 15.20 7.05 -8.91
N GLY A 139 13.86 7.10 -8.94
CA GLY A 139 13.07 8.19 -9.49
C GLY A 139 12.46 9.09 -8.40
N PRO A 140 11.77 10.17 -8.80
CA PRO A 140 10.95 10.95 -7.86
C PRO A 140 9.73 10.14 -7.40
N ILE A 141 9.22 10.45 -6.20
CA ILE A 141 7.91 9.93 -5.77
C ILE A 141 6.86 10.32 -6.81
N SER A 142 6.24 9.31 -7.40
CA SER A 142 5.27 9.45 -8.49
C SER A 142 3.98 8.73 -8.10
N PRO A 143 3.09 9.40 -7.34
CA PRO A 143 1.83 8.80 -6.93
C PRO A 143 0.90 8.58 -8.12
N ILE A 144 -0.11 7.73 -7.91
CA ILE A 144 -1.15 7.48 -8.91
C ILE A 144 -2.03 8.73 -9.09
N SER A 145 -2.70 8.81 -10.22
CA SER A 145 -3.57 9.92 -10.55
C SER A 145 -4.89 9.89 -9.76
N ASP A 146 -5.56 11.05 -9.64
CA ASP A 146 -6.91 11.14 -9.09
C ASP A 146 -7.92 10.28 -9.87
N HIS A 147 -7.69 10.06 -11.17
CA HIS A 147 -8.50 9.16 -11.97
C HIS A 147 -8.37 7.69 -11.50
N GLU A 148 -7.15 7.26 -11.19
CA GLU A 148 -6.90 5.94 -10.63
C GLU A 148 -7.46 5.81 -9.22
N LEU A 149 -7.37 6.85 -8.37
CA LEU A 149 -8.02 6.85 -7.05
C LEU A 149 -9.54 6.66 -7.17
N LEU A 150 -10.20 7.40 -8.07
CA LEU A 150 -11.63 7.23 -8.33
C LEU A 150 -11.98 5.84 -8.88
N MET A 151 -11.08 5.22 -9.63
CA MET A 151 -11.21 3.84 -10.08
C MET A 151 -11.10 2.85 -8.90
N LEU A 152 -10.10 3.00 -8.02
CA LEU A 152 -9.95 2.17 -6.82
C LEU A 152 -11.16 2.29 -5.89
N ARG A 153 -11.71 3.51 -5.74
CA ARG A 153 -12.93 3.75 -4.96
C ARG A 153 -14.11 2.93 -5.47
N ARG A 154 -14.24 2.73 -6.79
CA ARG A 154 -15.30 1.88 -7.37
C ARG A 154 -15.10 0.40 -7.04
N TYR A 155 -13.86 -0.07 -6.99
CA TYR A 155 -13.54 -1.44 -6.58
C TYR A 155 -13.75 -1.67 -5.08
N ALA A 156 -13.60 -0.61 -4.28
CA ALA A 156 -13.84 -0.59 -2.85
C ALA A 156 -15.31 -0.31 -2.45
N ARG A 157 -16.22 -0.21 -3.43
CA ARG A 157 -17.61 0.22 -3.19
C ARG A 157 -18.30 -0.66 -2.14
N GLY A 158 -18.97 -0.01 -1.19
CA GLY A 158 -19.65 -0.68 -0.07
C GLY A 158 -18.74 -1.05 1.10
N LEU A 159 -17.43 -0.80 1.00
CA LEU A 159 -16.48 -0.80 2.10
C LEU A 159 -15.85 0.59 2.30
N ALA A 160 -15.42 1.24 1.22
CA ALA A 160 -14.85 2.60 1.25
C ALA A 160 -15.89 3.72 1.44
N ASP A 161 -17.19 3.40 1.46
CA ASP A 161 -18.28 4.38 1.54
C ASP A 161 -19.05 4.33 2.88
N VAL A 162 -18.64 3.43 3.77
CA VAL A 162 -19.30 3.18 5.07
C VAL A 162 -18.34 3.54 6.20
N ALA A 163 -18.90 4.07 7.30
CA ALA A 163 -18.13 4.40 8.50
C ALA A 163 -17.64 3.13 9.21
#